data_AF-A0AAW1VZG1-F1
#
_entry.id   AF-A0AAW1VZG1-F1
#
_cell.length_a   1.000
_cell.length_b   1.000
_cell.length_c   1.000
_cell.angle_alpha   90.00
_cell.angle_beta   90.00
_cell.angle_gamma   90.00
#
_symmetry.space_group_name_H-M   'P 1'
#
loop_
_entity.id
_entity.type
_entity.pdbx_description
1 polymer ?
#
loop_
_entity_poly.entity_id
_entity_poly.type
_entity_poly.pdbx_seq_one_letter_code
_entity_poly.pdbx_strand_id
1 'polypeptide(L)'
;MFDFLGLQETELLNDFVPFHPFRMETGSELEMPLIGVLVNVFDGGLAIGVSFSHKLIDAVTANAFLKSWAAVFRGSRDKIIHPNLSHASLVFPPRDDLPKKYLALMEIEVMV
;
A
#
# COMPACT_ATOMS: atom_id res chain seq x y z
N MET A 1 22.78 -10.79 -2.78
CA MET A 1 21.32 -10.89 -2.49
C MET A 1 21.08 -11.58 -1.16
N PHE A 2 21.46 -12.86 -0.97
CA PHE A 2 21.29 -13.56 0.31
C PHE A 2 22.17 -13.00 1.43
N ASP A 3 23.39 -12.57 1.13
CA ASP A 3 24.29 -11.95 2.12
C ASP A 3 23.72 -10.65 2.69
N PHE A 4 22.95 -9.91 1.89
CA PHE A 4 22.28 -8.68 2.30
C PHE A 4 21.10 -8.93 3.25
N LEU A 5 20.34 -10.02 3.03
CA LEU A 5 19.24 -10.42 3.92
C LEU A 5 19.73 -11.14 5.19
N GLY A 6 20.97 -11.63 5.20
CA GLY A 6 21.61 -12.28 6.34
C GLY A 6 22.33 -11.32 7.29
N LEU A 7 22.61 -10.09 6.84
CA LEU A 7 23.17 -9.03 7.68
C LEU A 7 22.05 -8.35 8.45
N GLN A 8 22.23 -8.26 9.77
CA GLN A 8 21.33 -7.59 10.71
C GLN A 8 21.39 -6.05 10.57
N GLU A 9 21.66 -5.55 9.36
CA GLU A 9 21.72 -4.13 9.02
C GLU A 9 20.36 -3.74 8.43
N THR A 10 19.32 -3.81 9.27
CA THR A 10 17.94 -3.47 8.89
C THR A 10 17.81 -2.05 8.34
N GLU A 11 18.78 -1.18 8.63
CA GLU A 11 18.84 0.18 8.11
C GLU A 11 19.02 0.22 6.58
N LEU A 12 19.73 -0.73 5.98
CA LEU A 12 19.88 -0.79 4.53
C LEU A 12 18.55 -1.16 3.82
N LEU A 13 17.61 -1.78 4.53
CA LEU A 13 16.27 -2.06 3.98
C LEU A 13 15.47 -0.78 3.73
N ASN A 14 15.86 0.34 4.36
CA ASN A 14 15.18 1.62 4.20
C ASN A 14 15.32 2.18 2.79
N ASP A 15 16.37 1.77 2.06
CA ASP A 15 16.59 2.16 0.67
C ASP A 15 15.69 1.38 -0.31
N PHE A 16 15.08 0.29 0.17
CA PHE A 16 14.23 -0.60 -0.63
C PHE A 16 12.74 -0.34 -0.44
N VAL A 17 12.35 0.72 0.27
CA VAL A 17 10.95 1.12 0.46
C VAL A 17 10.67 2.52 -0.10
N PRO A 18 9.44 2.80 -0.59
CA PRO A 18 9.09 4.11 -1.15
C PRO A 18 9.23 5.28 -0.17
N PHE A 19 9.03 5.03 1.12
CA PHE A 19 9.14 6.04 2.17
C PHE A 19 10.05 5.54 3.29
N HIS A 20 10.95 6.41 3.74
CA HIS A 20 11.80 6.13 4.88
C HIS A 20 10.94 5.82 6.13
N PRO A 21 11.31 4.83 6.96
CA PRO A 21 10.62 4.58 8.20
C PRO A 21 10.59 5.82 9.10
N PHE A 22 9.55 5.95 9.92
CA PHE A 22 9.40 7.07 10.86
C PHE A 22 9.32 8.46 10.22
N ARG A 23 9.10 8.56 8.90
CA ARG A 23 8.82 9.84 8.25
C ARG A 23 7.61 10.50 8.92
N MET A 24 7.79 11.72 9.42
CA MET A 24 6.67 12.51 9.93
C MET A 24 5.76 12.92 8.78
N GLU A 25 4.46 12.81 9.00
CA GLU A 25 3.47 13.43 8.12
C GLU A 25 3.64 14.95 8.22
N THR A 26 4.01 15.59 7.11
CA THR A 26 3.98 17.05 6.99
C THR A 26 2.52 17.49 6.91
N GLY A 27 2.20 18.65 7.50
CA GLY A 27 0.82 19.08 7.77
C GLY A 27 -0.10 19.24 6.54
N SER A 28 0.41 19.11 5.32
CA SER A 28 -0.38 18.93 4.11
C SER A 28 -0.71 17.43 3.92
N GLU A 29 -1.91 17.02 4.35
CA GLU A 29 -2.47 15.69 4.01
C GLU A 29 -2.50 15.42 2.49
N LEU A 30 -2.36 16.48 1.67
CA LEU A 30 -2.35 16.43 0.21
C LEU A 30 -1.05 15.87 -0.39
N GLU A 31 0.03 15.71 0.38
CA GLU A 31 1.36 15.38 -0.17
C GLU A 31 1.79 13.91 0.00
N MET A 32 1.09 13.10 0.80
CA MET A 32 1.46 11.71 1.02
C MET A 32 0.47 10.72 0.39
N PRO A 33 0.92 9.84 -0.51
CA PRO A 33 0.05 8.84 -1.10
C PRO A 33 -0.33 7.76 -0.08
N LEU A 34 -1.53 7.20 -0.23
CA LEU A 34 -2.06 6.15 0.65
C LEU A 34 -1.30 4.83 0.52
N ILE A 35 -0.74 4.58 -0.66
CA ILE A 35 0.13 3.45 -0.98
C ILE A 35 1.32 3.95 -1.81
N GLY A 36 2.51 3.51 -1.46
CA GLY A 36 3.71 3.65 -2.29
C GLY A 36 4.22 2.28 -2.69
N VAL A 37 4.69 2.13 -3.93
CA VAL A 37 5.33 0.91 -4.44
C VAL A 37 6.67 1.29 -5.06
N LEU A 38 7.73 0.62 -4.63
CA LEU A 38 9.08 0.78 -5.17
C LEU A 38 9.57 -0.55 -5.71
N VAL A 39 10.03 -0.53 -6.96
CA VAL A 39 10.47 -1.72 -7.70
C VAL A 39 11.98 -1.58 -7.91
N ASN A 40 12.77 -2.34 -7.15
CA ASN A 40 14.23 -2.33 -7.18
C ASN A 40 14.76 -3.50 -7.98
N VAL A 41 15.33 -3.24 -9.15
CA VAL A 41 15.85 -4.25 -10.08
C VAL A 41 17.36 -4.41 -9.88
N PHE A 42 17.82 -5.65 -9.80
CA PHE A 42 19.24 -6.00 -9.68
C PHE A 42 19.62 -7.04 -10.73
N ASP A 43 20.92 -7.23 -10.92
CA ASP A 43 21.42 -8.31 -11.75
C ASP A 43 21.09 -9.67 -11.10
N GLY A 44 20.10 -10.37 -11.66
CA GLY A 44 19.59 -11.64 -11.14
C GLY A 44 18.34 -11.59 -10.26
N GLY A 45 17.69 -10.43 -10.07
CA GLY A 45 16.45 -10.40 -9.29
C GLY A 45 15.76 -9.05 -9.16
N LEU A 46 14.67 -9.05 -8.39
CA LEU A 46 13.87 -7.87 -8.07
C LEU A 46 13.48 -7.89 -6.59
N ALA A 47 13.53 -6.74 -5.93
CA ALA A 47 12.88 -6.49 -4.65
C ALA A 47 11.74 -5.48 -4.83
N ILE A 48 10.58 -5.77 -4.26
CA ILE A 48 9.43 -4.87 -4.26
C ILE A 48 9.20 -4.37 -2.84
N GLY A 49 9.40 -3.08 -2.61
CA GLY A 49 9.03 -2.41 -1.37
C GLY A 49 7.64 -1.81 -1.47
N VAL A 50 6.83 -1.98 -0.43
CA VAL A 50 5.48 -1.40 -0.37
C VAL A 50 5.32 -0.67 0.96
N SER A 51 4.80 0.55 0.91
CA SER A 51 4.47 1.35 2.09
C SER A 51 2.99 1.68 2.05
N PHE A 52 2.30 1.46 3.16
CA PHE A 52 0.88 1.74 3.30
C PHE A 52 0.64 2.75 4.41
N SER A 53 -0.31 3.66 4.19
CA SER A 53 -0.83 4.47 5.29
C SER A 53 -1.59 3.58 6.27
N HIS A 54 -1.11 3.51 7.51
CA HIS A 54 -1.79 2.77 8.58
C HIS A 54 -3.15 3.40 8.96
N LYS A 55 -3.47 4.59 8.45
CA LYS A 55 -4.81 5.19 8.52
C LYS A 55 -5.84 4.41 7.69
N LEU A 56 -5.40 3.77 6.61
CA LEU A 56 -6.26 3.06 5.67
C LEU A 56 -6.35 1.57 5.97
N ILE A 57 -5.22 0.94 6.32
CA ILE A 57 -5.12 -0.51 6.45
C ILE A 57 -4.29 -0.93 7.65
N ASP A 58 -4.66 -2.07 8.24
CA ASP A 58 -3.83 -2.80 9.20
C ASP A 58 -2.96 -3.86 8.49
N ALA A 59 -2.12 -4.55 9.26
CA ALA A 59 -1.23 -5.59 8.73
C ALA A 59 -1.98 -6.77 8.09
N VAL A 60 -3.17 -7.11 8.59
CA VAL A 60 -4.00 -8.21 8.06
C VAL A 60 -4.53 -7.84 6.67
N THR A 61 -5.05 -6.63 6.55
CA THR A 61 -5.56 -6.06 5.29
C THR A 61 -4.43 -5.88 4.28
N ALA A 62 -3.26 -5.40 4.71
CA ALA A 62 -2.07 -5.29 3.86
C ALA A 62 -1.65 -6.66 3.29
N ASN A 63 -1.60 -7.69 4.13
CA ASN A 63 -1.27 -9.06 3.70
C ASN A 63 -2.32 -9.61 2.72
N ALA A 64 -3.61 -9.36 2.96
CA ALA A 64 -4.66 -9.77 2.04
C ALA A 64 -4.53 -9.08 0.68
N PHE A 65 -4.25 -7.77 0.67
CA PHE A 65 -3.98 -7.01 -0.54
C PHE A 65 -2.80 -7.59 -1.33
N LEU A 66 -1.65 -7.82 -0.69
CA LEU A 66 -0.45 -8.33 -1.36
C LEU A 66 -0.67 -9.74 -1.95
N LYS A 67 -1.40 -10.60 -1.26
CA LYS A 67 -1.77 -11.94 -1.78
C LYS A 67 -2.66 -11.85 -3.01
N SER A 68 -3.70 -11.01 -2.95
CA SER A 68 -4.59 -10.77 -4.09
C SER A 68 -3.84 -10.15 -5.27
N TRP A 69 -2.99 -9.16 -4.99
CA TRP A 69 -2.14 -8.51 -6.01
C TRP A 69 -1.27 -9.54 -6.73
N ALA A 70 -0.55 -10.39 -5.98
CA ALA A 70 0.24 -11.47 -6.55
C ALA A 70 -0.62 -12.49 -7.36
N ALA A 71 -1.81 -12.84 -6.87
CA ALA A 71 -2.71 -13.76 -7.54
C ALA A 71 -3.21 -13.22 -8.90
N VAL A 72 -3.56 -11.92 -8.96
CA VAL A 72 -3.98 -11.23 -10.18
C VAL A 72 -2.88 -11.31 -11.25
N PHE A 73 -1.65 -10.92 -10.92
CA PHE A 73 -0.55 -10.92 -11.89
C PHE A 73 -0.06 -12.32 -12.27
N ARG A 74 -0.35 -13.34 -11.44
CA ARG A 74 -0.11 -14.75 -11.78
C ARG A 74 -1.26 -15.40 -12.57
N GLY A 75 -2.38 -14.69 -12.78
CA GLY A 75 -3.58 -15.25 -13.42
C GLY A 75 -4.33 -16.28 -12.56
N SER A 76 -4.00 -16.41 -11.27
CA SER A 76 -4.61 -17.37 -10.33
C SER A 76 -5.88 -16.79 -9.71
N ARG A 77 -6.96 -16.69 -10.50
CA ARG A 77 -8.21 -16.02 -10.08
C ARG A 77 -8.84 -16.62 -8.84
N ASP A 78 -8.71 -17.94 -8.66
CA ASP A 78 -9.19 -18.69 -7.49
C ASP A 78 -8.50 -18.30 -6.17
N LYS A 79 -7.31 -17.68 -6.25
CA LYS A 79 -6.51 -17.25 -5.08
C LYS A 79 -6.71 -15.78 -4.72
N ILE A 80 -7.53 -15.04 -5.47
CA ILE A 80 -7.86 -13.65 -5.14
C ILE A 80 -8.71 -13.67 -3.86
N ILE A 81 -8.27 -12.91 -2.85
CA ILE A 81 -9.01 -12.78 -1.59
C ILE A 81 -10.15 -11.79 -1.82
N HIS A 82 -11.37 -12.26 -1.58
CA HIS A 82 -12.58 -11.45 -1.61
C HIS A 82 -13.03 -11.17 -0.17
N PRO A 83 -12.72 -9.98 0.39
CA PRO A 83 -13.17 -9.65 1.73
C PRO A 83 -14.69 -9.55 1.77
N ASN A 84 -15.31 -10.09 2.81
CA ASN A 84 -16.74 -9.93 3.01
C ASN A 84 -17.03 -8.52 3.55
N LEU A 85 -17.53 -7.65 2.67
CA LEU A 85 -17.93 -6.28 3.01
C LEU A 85 -19.45 -6.13 3.18
N SER A 86 -20.22 -7.22 3.20
CA SER A 86 -21.69 -7.17 3.28
C SER A 86 -22.20 -6.42 4.51
N HIS A 87 -21.43 -6.45 5.60
CA HIS A 87 -21.77 -5.81 6.87
C HIS A 87 -20.99 -4.51 7.10
N ALA A 88 -20.13 -4.09 6.17
CA ALA A 88 -19.30 -2.89 6.36
C ALA A 88 -20.17 -1.65 6.59
N SER A 89 -21.29 -1.51 5.87
CA SER A 89 -22.25 -0.41 6.03
C SER A 89 -23.01 -0.43 7.36
N LEU A 90 -23.10 -1.58 8.05
CA LEU A 90 -23.71 -1.68 9.37
C LEU A 90 -22.79 -1.11 10.46
N VAL A 91 -21.47 -1.23 10.29
CA VAL A 91 -20.45 -0.80 11.25
C VAL A 91 -19.94 0.60 10.93
N PHE A 92 -19.86 0.93 9.64
CA PHE A 92 -19.41 2.20 9.10
C PHE A 92 -20.56 2.82 8.29
N PRO A 93 -21.48 3.57 8.93
CA PRO A 93 -22.60 4.16 8.23
C PRO A 93 -22.10 5.06 7.09
N PRO A 94 -22.77 5.05 5.92
CA PRO A 94 -22.44 5.96 4.83
C PRO A 94 -22.42 7.40 5.31
N ARG A 95 -21.40 8.17 4.91
CA ARG A 95 -21.43 9.62 5.05
C ARG A 95 -22.04 10.18 3.77
N ASP A 96 -23.17 10.88 3.91
CA ASP A 96 -23.91 11.46 2.78
C ASP A 96 -23.11 12.55 2.06
N ASP A 97 -22.10 13.11 2.72
CA ASP A 97 -21.14 14.04 2.16
C ASP A 97 -19.73 13.47 2.22
N LEU A 98 -19.12 13.21 1.05
CA LEU A 98 -17.69 13.04 0.98
C LEU A 98 -17.05 14.41 1.27
N PRO A 99 -16.22 14.57 2.33
CA PRO A 99 -15.62 15.87 2.61
C PRO A 99 -14.92 16.42 1.37
N LYS A 100 -15.15 17.69 1.05
CA LYS A 100 -14.69 18.33 -0.21
C LYS A 100 -13.22 18.08 -0.54
N LYS A 101 -12.38 17.91 0.49
CA LYS A 101 -10.96 17.55 0.35
C LYS A 101 -10.72 16.23 -0.38
N TYR A 102 -11.60 15.25 -0.24
CA TYR A 102 -11.50 13.95 -0.93
C TYR A 102 -12.08 14.01 -2.35
N LEU A 103 -13.09 14.86 -2.60
CA LEU A 103 -13.59 15.10 -3.96
C LEU A 103 -12.49 15.74 -4.83
N ALA A 104 -11.76 16.72 -4.28
CA ALA A 104 -10.63 17.35 -4.95
C ALA A 104 -9.49 16.37 -5.30
N LEU A 105 -9.32 15.28 -4.53
CA LEU A 105 -8.33 14.23 -4.81
C LEU A 105 -8.77 13.31 -5.94
N MET A 106 -10.06 12.98 -6.01
CA MET A 106 -10.63 12.15 -7.08
C MET A 106 -10.61 12.86 -8.44
N GLU A 107 -10.73 14.19 -8.47
CA GLU A 107 -10.64 14.98 -9.71
C GLU A 107 -9.23 15.03 -10.31
N ILE A 108 -8.18 14.80 -9.50
CA ILE A 108 -6.78 14.82 -9.96
C ILE A 108 -6.35 13.47 -10.57
N GLU A 109 -6.89 12.35 -10.07
CA GLU A 109 -6.53 11.00 -10.55
C GLU A 109 -7.15 10.63 -11.91
N VAL A 110 -8.14 11.37 -12.41
CA VAL A 110 -8.80 11.11 -13.72
C VAL A 110 -8.07 11.80 -14.88
N MET A 111 -6.99 12.54 -14.62
CA MET A 111 -6.22 13.27 -15.64
C MET A 111 -4.85 12.66 -15.97
N VAL A 112 -4.67 11.35 -15.77
CA VAL A 112 -3.51 10.58 -16.24
C VAL A 112 -3.93 9.46 -17.17
#